data_AF-A0A850B992-F1
#
_entry.id   AF-A0A850B992-F1
#
_cell.length_a   1.000
_cell.length_b   1.000
_cell.length_c   1.000
_cell.angle_alpha   90.00
_cell.angle_beta   90.00
_cell.angle_gamma   90.00
#
_symmetry.space_group_name_H-M   'P 1'
#
loop_
_entity.id
_entity.type
_entity.pdbx_description
1 polymer ?
#
loop_
_entity_poly.entity_id
_entity_poly.type
_entity_poly.pdbx_seq_one_letter_code
_entity_poly.pdbx_strand_id
1 'polypeptide(L)'
;MAKLGDTLPPPPDSTVPPPIPGPAPSNPEGGIGARVRRVIAIGGGKGGVGKTLLTVNLGVFFAQLGRDVVVCDADPIGSGMHAVLGLENPPLVPAETLEEGKAEPVATTVPGLRLLPVGYDAMNATPVKPSRGAYYLKQIQDLRADYVLVNLGAGATSVTLDLFLHADVGICVTAPEPLAVETTYRFCRALYLRMLRRALMKERFKMRLVEKVVTSLPPLASPRQIIAEIRRYDDGVANLAAQQLVRVLLRLVVSQTRLRSDIELGPAMAIVAERYLGVTLDYLGHIEHDDAVWLTVRRRQPLLIDSPTSKSARNLERVARRILALLATTSARGSDEHATAAALRPDQPVTLFDALNIPRTASDEEIRRAYKRQREIYREGSLPLVSVVSQTVLRQEQARLEEAHDTLLDPVKRRAYLLSTFPDDAPVSVAPLKSQSAGAAAELEMLQAELAREINAETQFTGALLRKVRESQGIEIADIAQRTKISTAHLMAIENESVGDLPAAVYVQGFVQQVAKFLKLDPVQVAKTYMRRLRELSTGARVKQGG
;
A
#
# COMPACT_ATOMS: atom_id res chain seq x y z
N MET A 1 73.76 45.74 20.11
CA MET A 1 74.14 46.71 19.05
C MET A 1 73.07 46.69 17.98
N ALA A 2 72.67 47.89 17.53
CA ALA A 2 71.92 48.24 16.31
C ALA A 2 70.49 47.66 16.07
N LYS A 3 69.52 48.59 16.05
CA LYS A 3 68.16 48.47 15.48
C LYS A 3 68.21 48.48 13.95
N LEU A 4 67.33 47.69 13.31
CA LEU A 4 66.73 47.86 11.96
C LEU A 4 65.79 46.65 11.78
N GLY A 5 64.54 46.71 11.33
CA GLY A 5 63.66 47.78 10.88
C GLY A 5 62.30 47.14 10.55
N ASP A 6 61.25 47.96 10.65
CA ASP A 6 59.94 47.88 10.00
C ASP A 6 59.03 46.64 10.18
N THR A 7 58.10 46.83 11.11
CA THR A 7 56.80 46.16 11.25
C THR A 7 55.85 46.54 10.12
N LEU A 8 55.41 45.56 9.32
CA LEU A 8 54.16 45.62 8.54
C LEU A 8 53.04 44.94 9.35
N PRO A 9 51.85 45.54 9.46
CA PRO A 9 50.72 44.94 10.19
C PRO A 9 50.18 43.70 9.45
N PRO A 10 49.61 42.72 10.17
CA PRO A 10 48.89 41.60 9.55
C PRO A 10 47.68 42.11 8.76
N PRO A 11 47.26 41.41 7.69
CA PRO A 11 46.08 41.78 6.92
C PRO A 11 44.84 41.78 7.83
N PRO A 12 43.87 42.69 7.60
CA PRO A 12 42.64 42.70 8.38
C PRO A 12 41.91 41.37 8.22
N ASP A 13 41.48 40.82 9.35
CA ASP A 13 40.60 39.65 9.43
C ASP A 13 39.51 39.76 8.37
N SER A 14 39.49 38.82 7.43
CA SER A 14 38.32 38.58 6.61
C SER A 14 37.25 38.04 7.55
N THR A 15 36.48 38.95 8.13
CA THR A 15 35.26 38.67 8.87
C THR A 15 34.33 37.91 7.93
N VAL A 16 34.34 36.58 8.03
CA VAL A 16 33.26 35.76 7.50
C VAL A 16 31.99 36.27 8.19
N PRO A 17 31.00 36.80 7.45
CA PRO A 17 29.77 37.23 8.08
C PRO A 17 29.14 36.04 8.80
N PRO A 18 28.55 36.23 9.99
CA PRO A 18 27.89 35.14 10.70
C PRO A 18 26.86 34.50 9.77
N PRO A 19 26.66 33.17 9.85
CA PRO A 19 25.67 32.49 9.03
C PRO A 19 24.33 33.21 9.23
N ILE A 20 23.70 33.59 8.12
CA ILE A 20 22.34 34.13 8.11
C ILE A 20 21.49 33.14 8.92
N PRO A 21 20.77 33.57 9.97
CA PRO A 21 19.88 32.68 10.69
C PRO A 21 18.91 32.09 9.65
N GLY A 22 18.96 30.77 9.46
CA GLY A 22 17.92 30.09 8.71
C GLY A 22 16.55 30.46 9.31
N PRO A 23 15.47 30.48 8.50
CA PRO A 23 14.17 30.86 9.00
C PRO A 23 13.87 30.05 10.26
N ALA A 24 13.72 30.75 11.39
CA ALA A 24 13.31 30.15 12.64
C ALA A 24 12.00 29.36 12.37
N PRO A 25 11.82 28.17 12.95
CA PRO A 25 10.55 27.47 12.82
C PRO A 25 9.46 28.43 13.31
N SER A 26 8.63 28.89 12.39
CA SER A 26 7.49 29.73 12.69
C SER A 26 6.57 28.90 13.58
N ASN A 27 6.58 29.16 14.88
CA ASN A 27 5.56 28.67 15.79
C ASN A 27 4.22 29.21 15.30
N PRO A 28 3.28 28.38 14.82
CA PRO A 28 1.90 28.79 14.75
C PRO A 28 1.33 28.61 16.16
N GLU A 29 1.51 29.61 17.01
CA GLU A 29 0.62 29.78 18.16
C GLU A 29 -0.75 30.18 17.61
N GLY A 30 -1.59 29.17 17.41
CA GLY A 30 -2.92 29.32 16.85
C GLY A 30 -3.58 27.98 16.58
N GLY A 31 -4.09 27.32 17.62
CA GLY A 31 -5.06 26.23 17.52
C GLY A 31 -4.57 24.95 16.83
N ILE A 32 -3.59 24.25 17.41
CA ILE A 32 -3.26 22.89 16.97
C ILE A 32 -4.32 21.94 17.51
N GLY A 33 -5.30 21.57 16.68
CA GLY A 33 -6.05 20.33 16.89
C GLY A 33 -5.05 19.20 17.12
N ALA A 34 -5.20 18.46 18.23
CA ALA A 34 -4.24 17.44 18.66
C ALA A 34 -3.73 16.62 17.47
N ARG A 35 -2.42 16.69 17.18
CA ARG A 35 -1.82 15.96 16.06
C ARG A 35 -2.18 14.48 16.22
N VAL A 36 -3.00 13.96 15.30
CA VAL A 36 -3.48 12.58 15.37
C VAL A 36 -2.34 11.66 14.98
N ARG A 37 -1.67 11.14 16.00
CA ARG A 37 -0.65 10.11 15.89
C ARG A 37 -1.19 8.87 15.18
N ARG A 38 -0.41 8.27 14.28
CA ARG A 38 -0.78 7.04 13.58
C ARG A 38 0.27 5.94 13.73
N VAL A 39 -0.18 4.73 14.11
CA VAL A 39 0.64 3.53 14.23
C VAL A 39 0.44 2.64 13.01
N ILE A 40 1.53 2.26 12.35
CA ILE A 40 1.52 1.39 11.17
C ILE A 40 2.32 0.15 11.51
N ALA A 41 1.71 -1.02 11.42
CA ALA A 41 2.39 -2.30 11.62
C ALA A 41 2.70 -2.96 10.28
N ILE A 42 3.96 -3.31 10.07
CA ILE A 42 4.44 -4.04 8.89
C ILE A 42 4.72 -5.48 9.31
N GLY A 43 3.85 -6.40 8.92
CA GLY A 43 3.93 -7.82 9.24
C GLY A 43 3.88 -8.72 8.01
N GLY A 44 3.56 -9.99 8.24
CA GLY A 44 3.48 -11.02 7.21
C GLY A 44 3.98 -12.37 7.70
N GLY A 45 3.65 -13.43 6.97
CA GLY A 45 3.90 -14.79 7.43
C GLY A 45 5.37 -15.24 7.38
N LYS A 46 6.13 -14.80 6.37
CA LYS A 46 7.50 -15.29 6.10
C LYS A 46 8.59 -14.25 6.43
N GLY A 47 9.74 -14.71 6.88
CA GLY A 47 10.98 -13.92 6.96
C GLY A 47 11.56 -13.64 5.56
N GLY A 48 12.36 -12.58 5.41
CA GLY A 48 13.08 -12.31 4.16
C GLY A 48 12.26 -11.76 2.98
N VAL A 49 10.96 -11.52 3.12
CA VAL A 49 10.10 -10.94 2.06
C VAL A 49 10.28 -9.43 1.86
N GLY A 50 11.06 -8.75 2.71
CA GLY A 50 11.32 -7.30 2.59
C GLY A 50 10.51 -6.40 3.54
N LYS A 51 10.04 -6.91 4.68
CA LYS A 51 9.36 -6.12 5.73
C LYS A 51 10.20 -4.95 6.24
N THR A 52 11.46 -5.20 6.58
CA THR A 52 12.40 -4.17 7.05
C THR A 52 12.66 -3.12 5.97
N LEU A 53 12.83 -3.55 4.71
CA LEU A 53 13.02 -2.65 3.56
C LEU A 53 11.84 -1.68 3.42
N LEU A 54 10.61 -2.21 3.44
CA LEU A 54 9.40 -1.39 3.39
C LEU A 54 9.33 -0.45 4.59
N THR A 55 9.53 -0.95 5.82
CA THR A 55 9.42 -0.16 7.05
C THR A 55 10.38 1.03 7.05
N VAL A 56 11.65 0.80 6.77
CA VAL A 56 12.69 1.84 6.77
C VAL A 56 12.35 2.93 5.75
N ASN A 57 12.04 2.53 4.51
CA ASN A 57 11.82 3.50 3.44
C ASN A 57 10.46 4.20 3.52
N LEU A 58 9.43 3.60 4.12
CA LEU A 58 8.24 4.34 4.53
C LEU A 58 8.58 5.43 5.53
N GLY A 59 9.47 5.12 6.50
CA GLY A 59 9.96 6.09 7.46
C GLY A 59 10.70 7.24 6.81
N VAL A 60 11.60 6.93 5.88
CA VAL A 60 12.31 7.95 5.07
C VAL A 60 11.34 8.81 4.28
N PHE A 61 10.39 8.21 3.58
CA PHE A 61 9.41 8.94 2.77
C PHE A 61 8.59 9.92 3.62
N PHE A 62 8.09 9.48 4.77
CA PHE A 62 7.32 10.34 5.68
C PHE A 62 8.19 11.44 6.30
N ALA A 63 9.43 11.14 6.67
CA ALA A 63 10.37 12.13 7.20
C ALA A 63 10.74 13.20 6.15
N GLN A 64 10.91 12.80 4.88
CA GLN A 64 11.12 13.73 3.76
C GLN A 64 9.92 14.66 3.51
N LEU A 65 8.72 14.26 3.91
CA LEU A 65 7.53 15.12 3.93
C LEU A 65 7.43 16.01 5.19
N GLY A 66 8.50 16.09 5.99
CA GLY A 66 8.58 16.92 7.19
C GLY A 66 7.81 16.35 8.39
N ARG A 67 7.55 15.05 8.42
CA ARG A 67 6.85 14.37 9.52
C ARG A 67 7.83 13.86 10.57
N ASP A 68 7.43 13.91 11.82
CA ASP A 68 8.18 13.27 12.91
C ASP A 68 7.86 11.77 12.92
N VAL A 69 8.86 10.92 12.67
CA VAL A 69 8.67 9.47 12.52
C VAL A 69 9.56 8.70 13.47
N VAL A 70 8.98 7.68 14.12
CA VAL A 70 9.73 6.67 14.87
C VAL A 70 9.53 5.30 14.24
N VAL A 71 10.62 4.60 13.94
CA VAL A 71 10.61 3.19 13.55
C VAL A 71 10.93 2.32 14.77
N CYS A 72 10.21 1.21 14.93
CA CYS A 72 10.36 0.25 16.01
C CYS A 72 10.61 -1.14 15.43
N ASP A 73 11.65 -1.83 15.91
CA ASP A 73 11.92 -3.21 15.51
C ASP A 73 11.39 -4.19 16.56
N ALA A 74 10.28 -4.86 16.25
CA ALA A 74 9.67 -5.86 17.13
C ALA A 74 10.22 -7.28 16.88
N ASP A 75 11.18 -7.44 15.96
CA ASP A 75 11.91 -8.70 15.73
C ASP A 75 13.41 -8.46 15.46
N PRO A 76 14.12 -7.91 16.46
CA PRO A 76 15.49 -7.44 16.29
C PRO A 76 16.50 -8.55 15.97
N ILE A 77 16.17 -9.82 16.26
CA ILE A 77 17.05 -10.97 16.04
C ILE A 77 17.36 -11.17 14.54
N GLY A 78 16.44 -10.80 13.64
CA GLY A 78 16.54 -11.12 12.21
C GLY A 78 16.64 -9.94 11.26
N SER A 79 16.57 -8.69 11.74
CA SER A 79 16.20 -7.54 10.90
C SER A 79 17.34 -6.56 10.60
N GLY A 80 18.33 -6.41 11.51
CA GLY A 80 19.48 -5.52 11.29
C GLY A 80 19.12 -4.07 10.96
N MET A 81 17.94 -3.59 11.37
CA MET A 81 17.34 -2.33 10.89
C MET A 81 18.25 -1.10 11.06
N HIS A 82 18.99 -1.03 12.17
CA HIS A 82 19.96 0.04 12.46
C HIS A 82 20.98 0.21 11.31
N ALA A 83 21.47 -0.90 10.74
CA ALA A 83 22.43 -0.87 9.65
C ALA A 83 21.81 -0.34 8.35
N VAL A 84 20.54 -0.66 8.07
CA VAL A 84 19.84 -0.12 6.89
C VAL A 84 19.58 1.39 7.03
N LEU A 85 19.49 1.89 8.27
CA LEU A 85 19.36 3.31 8.61
C LEU A 85 20.71 4.06 8.68
N GLY A 86 21.82 3.39 8.40
CA GLY A 86 23.16 3.98 8.42
C GLY A 86 23.75 4.18 9.81
N LEU A 87 23.19 3.54 10.84
CA LEU A 87 23.80 3.53 12.17
C LEU A 87 24.92 2.49 12.20
N GLU A 88 26.11 2.91 12.65
CA GLU A 88 27.28 2.03 12.75
C GLU A 88 27.06 0.89 13.76
N ASN A 89 26.42 1.21 14.89
CA ASN A 89 26.13 0.29 15.98
C ASN A 89 24.61 0.27 16.25
N PRO A 90 24.04 -0.88 16.65
CA PRO A 90 22.66 -0.94 17.10
C PRO A 90 22.49 -0.11 18.38
N PRO A 91 21.45 0.74 18.48
CA PRO A 91 21.10 1.38 19.75
C PRO A 91 20.48 0.30 20.67
N LEU A 92 21.26 -0.12 21.67
CA LEU A 92 20.87 -1.16 22.62
C LEU A 92 20.55 -0.55 23.98
N VAL A 93 19.52 -1.09 24.64
CA VAL A 93 19.16 -0.77 26.04
C VAL A 93 18.94 -2.08 26.80
N PRO A 94 19.09 -2.11 28.14
CA PRO A 94 18.70 -3.28 28.92
C PRO A 94 17.26 -3.70 28.62
N ALA A 95 17.00 -5.01 28.56
CA ALA A 95 15.67 -5.57 28.27
C ALA A 95 14.59 -4.96 29.16
N GLU A 96 14.90 -4.74 30.44
CA GLU A 96 14.02 -4.15 31.44
C GLU A 96 13.63 -2.72 31.08
N THR A 97 14.55 -1.94 30.52
CA THR A 97 14.28 -0.55 30.11
C THR A 97 13.26 -0.49 28.98
N LEU A 98 13.34 -1.43 28.03
CA LEU A 98 12.35 -1.57 26.96
C LEU A 98 11.00 -2.04 27.53
N GLU A 99 11.02 -3.03 28.44
CA GLU A 99 9.81 -3.58 29.05
C GLU A 99 9.08 -2.60 29.97
N GLU A 100 9.79 -1.67 30.61
CA GLU A 100 9.22 -0.60 31.42
C GLU A 100 8.70 0.59 30.60
N GLY A 101 8.93 0.57 29.28
CA GLY A 101 8.52 1.64 28.38
C GLY A 101 9.34 2.93 28.51
N LYS A 102 10.57 2.83 29.03
CA LYS A 102 11.46 3.97 29.30
C LYS A 102 12.51 4.21 28.22
N ALA A 103 12.56 3.38 27.17
CA ALA A 103 13.51 3.58 26.08
C ALA A 103 13.13 4.79 25.23
N GLU A 104 14.09 5.67 24.97
CA GLU A 104 13.92 6.86 24.15
C GLU A 104 14.41 6.65 22.71
N PRO A 105 13.67 7.09 21.68
CA PRO A 105 14.11 6.98 20.30
C PRO A 105 15.40 7.77 20.00
N VAL A 106 16.32 7.13 19.29
CA VAL A 106 17.61 7.71 18.88
C VAL A 106 17.52 8.26 17.45
N ALA A 107 18.16 9.39 17.18
CA ALA A 107 18.22 9.97 15.84
C ALA A 107 18.92 9.04 14.84
N THR A 108 18.43 9.06 13.60
CA THR A 108 19.08 8.35 12.48
C THR A 108 19.84 9.32 11.59
N THR A 109 20.46 8.80 10.52
CA THR A 109 21.09 9.62 9.47
C THR A 109 20.08 10.46 8.66
N VAL A 110 18.79 10.17 8.79
CA VAL A 110 17.71 10.87 8.09
C VAL A 110 17.00 11.84 9.07
N PRO A 111 17.04 13.16 8.83
CA PRO A 111 16.34 14.15 9.65
C PRO A 111 14.85 13.83 9.78
N GLY A 112 14.29 13.96 11.00
CA GLY A 112 12.88 13.63 11.28
C GLY A 112 12.60 12.13 11.49
N LEU A 113 13.56 11.25 11.23
CA LEU A 113 13.43 9.81 11.46
C LEU A 113 14.28 9.35 12.65
N ARG A 114 13.62 8.70 13.61
CA ARG A 114 14.25 8.13 14.82
C ARG A 114 14.01 6.62 14.92
N LEU A 115 14.96 5.91 15.51
CA LEU A 115 14.87 4.47 15.78
C LEU A 115 14.66 4.24 17.28
N LEU A 116 13.62 3.50 17.64
CA LEU A 116 13.46 3.02 19.01
C LEU A 116 14.56 1.98 19.32
N PRO A 117 15.30 2.13 20.44
CA PRO A 117 16.31 1.17 20.83
C PRO A 117 15.77 -0.24 21.00
N VAL A 118 16.67 -1.19 20.83
CA VAL A 118 16.40 -2.62 20.96
C VAL A 118 16.81 -3.09 22.35
N GLY A 119 15.96 -3.92 22.96
CA GLY A 119 16.28 -4.57 24.23
C GLY A 119 17.41 -5.57 24.06
N TYR A 120 18.36 -5.58 24.98
CA TYR A 120 19.53 -6.43 24.95
C TYR A 120 19.67 -7.20 26.27
N ASP A 121 19.83 -8.50 26.16
CA ASP A 121 20.19 -9.38 27.27
C ASP A 121 21.71 -9.51 27.29
N ALA A 122 22.33 -8.88 28.29
CA ALA A 122 23.78 -8.89 28.47
C ALA A 122 24.34 -10.27 28.85
N MET A 123 23.55 -11.11 29.51
CA MET A 123 23.97 -12.45 29.93
C MET A 123 24.07 -13.39 28.73
N ASN A 124 23.07 -13.32 27.86
CA ASN A 124 23.04 -14.11 26.62
C ASN A 124 23.75 -13.41 25.45
N ALA A 125 24.20 -12.17 25.65
CA ALA A 125 24.78 -11.31 24.63
C ALA A 125 23.92 -11.16 23.36
N THR A 126 22.59 -11.17 23.50
CA THR A 126 21.66 -11.16 22.36
C THR A 126 20.58 -10.08 22.46
N PRO A 127 20.12 -9.53 21.31
CA PRO A 127 18.90 -8.76 21.25
C PRO A 127 17.69 -9.60 21.68
N VAL A 128 16.81 -9.03 22.49
CA VAL A 128 15.58 -9.69 22.93
C VAL A 128 14.36 -9.13 22.24
N LYS A 129 13.39 -10.01 21.99
CA LYS A 129 12.06 -9.58 21.54
C LYS A 129 11.27 -9.03 22.73
N PRO A 130 10.36 -8.07 22.51
CA PRO A 130 9.45 -7.65 23.56
C PRO A 130 8.62 -8.83 24.08
N SER A 131 8.87 -9.25 25.32
CA SER A 131 8.18 -10.39 25.93
C SER A 131 6.80 -9.97 26.47
N ARG A 132 6.71 -8.74 26.98
CA ARG A 132 5.50 -8.13 27.55
C ARG A 132 4.78 -7.25 26.54
N GLY A 133 4.07 -7.87 25.60
CA GLY A 133 3.39 -7.18 24.50
C GLY A 133 2.52 -5.99 24.90
N ALA A 134 1.86 -6.02 26.07
CA ALA A 134 1.04 -4.92 26.58
C ALA A 134 1.86 -3.67 26.98
N TYR A 135 3.02 -3.85 27.62
CA TYR A 135 3.89 -2.73 27.99
C TYR A 135 4.58 -2.14 26.78
N TYR A 136 5.06 -3.00 25.87
CA TYR A 136 5.64 -2.53 24.61
C TYR A 136 4.63 -1.80 23.74
N LEU A 137 3.38 -2.27 23.69
CA LEU A 137 2.30 -1.55 23.04
C LEU A 137 2.04 -0.18 23.68
N LYS A 138 2.02 -0.12 25.01
CA LYS A 138 1.86 1.15 25.73
C LYS A 138 3.02 2.11 25.43
N GLN A 139 4.26 1.62 25.49
CA GLN A 139 5.43 2.42 25.12
C GLN A 139 5.31 2.94 23.71
N ILE A 140 4.98 2.06 22.75
CA ILE A 140 4.68 2.44 21.38
C ILE A 140 3.70 3.59 21.45
N GLN A 141 2.51 3.43 22.04
CA GLN A 141 1.42 4.42 22.16
C GLN A 141 1.78 5.75 22.83
N ASP A 142 2.79 5.77 23.70
CA ASP A 142 3.24 6.96 24.43
C ASP A 142 4.31 7.77 23.68
N LEU A 143 4.92 7.20 22.62
CA LEU A 143 5.90 7.91 21.78
C LEU A 143 5.33 9.21 21.16
N ARG A 144 6.10 10.29 21.26
CA ARG A 144 5.80 11.59 20.63
C ARG A 144 6.32 11.62 19.20
N ALA A 145 5.46 11.27 18.24
CA ALA A 145 5.74 11.30 16.80
C ALA A 145 4.42 11.40 16.02
N ASP A 146 4.45 11.92 14.80
CA ASP A 146 3.31 11.92 13.88
C ASP A 146 3.00 10.48 13.43
N TYR A 147 4.05 9.70 13.12
CA TYR A 147 3.95 8.30 12.70
C TYR A 147 4.86 7.39 13.51
N VAL A 148 4.34 6.23 13.89
CA VAL A 148 5.14 5.14 14.48
C VAL A 148 5.02 3.89 13.60
N LEU A 149 6.15 3.45 13.03
CA LEU A 149 6.21 2.29 12.14
C LEU A 149 6.79 1.09 12.88
N VAL A 150 6.01 0.03 13.03
CA VAL A 150 6.39 -1.17 13.79
C VAL A 150 6.71 -2.30 12.82
N ASN A 151 7.99 -2.65 12.69
CA ASN A 151 8.45 -3.80 11.92
C ASN A 151 8.23 -5.07 12.74
N LEU A 152 7.28 -5.88 12.33
CA LEU A 152 6.97 -7.14 12.98
C LEU A 152 7.82 -8.28 12.42
N GLY A 153 8.06 -9.26 13.28
CA GLY A 153 8.81 -10.45 12.91
C GLY A 153 8.12 -11.39 11.94
N ALA A 154 8.84 -12.45 11.58
CA ALA A 154 8.22 -13.57 10.87
C ALA A 154 7.26 -14.35 11.78
N GLY A 155 6.24 -14.97 11.17
CA GLY A 155 5.27 -15.80 11.86
C GLY A 155 4.12 -15.02 12.52
N ALA A 156 3.38 -15.72 13.38
CA ALA A 156 2.11 -15.24 13.94
C ALA A 156 2.04 -15.52 15.45
N THR A 157 3.03 -15.06 16.21
CA THR A 157 3.01 -15.14 17.68
C THR A 157 1.90 -14.23 18.25
N SER A 158 1.47 -14.49 19.48
CA SER A 158 0.44 -13.67 20.14
C SER A 158 0.82 -12.18 20.19
N VAL A 159 2.07 -11.87 20.54
CA VAL A 159 2.58 -10.49 20.59
C VAL A 159 2.56 -9.83 19.22
N THR A 160 3.03 -10.52 18.17
CA THR A 160 3.00 -10.01 16.79
C THR A 160 1.58 -9.68 16.34
N LEU A 161 0.63 -10.60 16.58
CA LEU A 161 -0.76 -10.40 16.21
C LEU A 161 -1.42 -9.28 17.03
N ASP A 162 -1.09 -9.16 18.31
CA ASP A 162 -1.60 -8.07 19.15
C ASP A 162 -1.10 -6.71 18.66
N LEU A 163 0.19 -6.57 18.36
CA LEU A 163 0.74 -5.34 17.79
C LEU A 163 0.08 -4.99 16.45
N PHE A 164 -0.12 -5.98 15.58
CA PHE A 164 -0.82 -5.79 14.31
C PHE A 164 -2.26 -5.31 14.49
N LEU A 165 -2.99 -5.87 15.45
CA LEU A 165 -4.39 -5.51 15.74
C LEU A 165 -4.57 -4.17 16.44
N HIS A 166 -3.52 -3.61 17.06
CA HIS A 166 -3.58 -2.28 17.68
C HIS A 166 -3.08 -1.17 16.76
N ALA A 167 -2.49 -1.49 15.62
CA ALA A 167 -2.09 -0.50 14.64
C ALA A 167 -3.32 0.10 13.93
N ASP A 168 -3.27 1.40 13.63
CA ASP A 168 -4.25 2.06 12.76
C ASP A 168 -4.25 1.43 11.35
N VAL A 169 -3.05 1.02 10.89
CA VAL A 169 -2.84 0.42 9.57
C VAL A 169 -1.94 -0.81 9.70
N GLY A 170 -2.53 -1.99 9.48
CA GLY A 170 -1.78 -3.24 9.34
C GLY A 170 -1.47 -3.57 7.88
N ILE A 171 -0.18 -3.76 7.56
CA ILE A 171 0.33 -4.10 6.23
C ILE A 171 1.01 -5.47 6.29
N CYS A 172 0.55 -6.41 5.48
CA CYS A 172 1.23 -7.67 5.21
C CYS A 172 2.10 -7.56 3.97
N VAL A 173 3.36 -7.96 4.11
CA VAL A 173 4.29 -8.10 2.98
C VAL A 173 4.40 -9.59 2.62
N THR A 174 4.28 -9.89 1.33
CA THR A 174 4.52 -11.23 0.77
C THR A 174 5.49 -11.16 -0.41
N ALA A 175 5.83 -12.31 -0.98
CA ALA A 175 6.64 -12.43 -2.20
C ALA A 175 6.00 -13.45 -3.16
N PRO A 176 6.34 -13.43 -4.46
CA PRO A 176 5.90 -14.40 -5.48
C PRO A 176 6.47 -15.82 -5.30
N GLU A 177 6.36 -16.37 -4.10
CA GLU A 177 6.83 -17.70 -3.75
C GLU A 177 5.72 -18.48 -3.04
N PRO A 178 5.52 -19.78 -3.33
CA PRO A 178 4.45 -20.57 -2.74
C PRO A 178 4.39 -20.49 -1.21
N LEU A 179 5.55 -20.60 -0.55
CA LEU A 179 5.64 -20.55 0.91
C LEU A 179 5.34 -19.14 1.48
N ALA A 180 5.66 -18.06 0.75
CA ALA A 180 5.35 -16.70 1.20
C ALA A 180 3.84 -16.43 1.11
N VAL A 181 3.20 -16.88 0.03
CA VAL A 181 1.74 -16.80 -0.15
C VAL A 181 1.02 -17.63 0.91
N GLU A 182 1.42 -18.89 1.10
CA GLU A 182 0.84 -19.79 2.11
C GLU A 182 0.93 -19.18 3.52
N THR A 183 2.12 -18.74 3.92
CA THR A 183 2.32 -18.17 5.25
C THR A 183 1.54 -16.86 5.45
N THR A 184 1.31 -16.09 4.38
CA THR A 184 0.43 -14.90 4.42
C THR A 184 -1.02 -15.30 4.72
N TYR A 185 -1.54 -16.36 4.09
CA TYR A 185 -2.88 -16.87 4.41
C TYR A 185 -2.96 -17.49 5.82
N ARG A 186 -1.89 -18.15 6.29
CA ARG A 186 -1.79 -18.62 7.68
C ARG A 186 -1.83 -17.45 8.66
N PHE A 187 -1.15 -16.34 8.35
CA PHE A 187 -1.20 -15.12 9.14
C PHE A 187 -2.63 -14.55 9.21
N CYS A 188 -3.36 -14.51 8.09
CA CYS A 188 -4.76 -14.06 8.06
C CYS A 188 -5.66 -14.91 8.98
N ARG A 189 -5.53 -16.25 8.92
CA ARG A 189 -6.27 -17.17 9.80
C ARG A 189 -5.93 -16.96 11.27
N ALA A 190 -4.64 -16.81 11.59
CA ALA A 190 -4.18 -16.58 12.95
C ALA A 190 -4.66 -15.24 13.51
N LEU A 191 -4.66 -14.18 12.68
CA LEU A 191 -5.17 -12.86 13.02
C LEU A 191 -6.67 -12.91 13.37
N TYR A 192 -7.47 -13.58 12.54
CA TYR A 192 -8.89 -13.81 12.79
C TYR A 192 -9.13 -14.54 14.13
N LEU A 193 -8.42 -15.66 14.36
CA LEU A 193 -8.54 -16.41 15.61
C LEU A 193 -8.10 -15.58 16.82
N ARG A 194 -7.08 -14.73 16.67
CA ARG A 194 -6.64 -13.82 17.73
C ARG A 194 -7.71 -12.76 18.03
N MET A 195 -8.36 -12.19 17.02
CA MET A 195 -9.48 -11.26 17.19
C MET A 195 -10.65 -11.91 17.91
N LEU A 196 -11.06 -13.11 17.47
CA LEU A 196 -12.14 -13.85 18.11
C LEU A 196 -11.82 -14.18 19.58
N ARG A 197 -10.59 -14.64 19.85
CA ARG A 197 -10.12 -14.89 21.21
C ARG A 197 -10.17 -13.61 22.07
N ARG A 198 -9.79 -12.46 21.52
CA ARG A 198 -9.88 -11.16 22.22
C ARG A 198 -11.32 -10.77 22.53
N ALA A 199 -12.24 -10.95 21.58
CA ALA A 199 -13.65 -10.63 21.75
C ALA A 199 -14.31 -11.44 22.87
N LEU A 200 -13.89 -12.70 23.03
CA LEU A 200 -14.43 -13.63 24.01
C LEU A 200 -13.57 -13.76 25.28
N MET A 201 -12.61 -12.86 25.51
CA MET A 201 -11.68 -12.92 26.66
C MET A 201 -12.37 -13.07 28.02
N LYS A 202 -13.55 -12.46 28.20
CA LYS A 202 -14.33 -12.52 29.45
C LYS A 202 -15.29 -13.71 29.50
N GLU A 203 -15.50 -14.41 28.40
CA GLU A 203 -16.53 -15.44 28.23
C GLU A 203 -15.91 -16.84 28.12
N ARG A 204 -15.36 -17.34 29.24
CA ARG A 204 -14.56 -18.58 29.29
C ARG A 204 -15.25 -19.81 28.70
N PHE A 205 -16.55 -19.97 28.90
CA PHE A 205 -17.31 -21.11 28.37
C PHE A 205 -17.40 -21.07 26.83
N LYS A 206 -17.70 -19.91 26.26
CA LYS A 206 -17.75 -19.70 24.80
C LYS A 206 -16.36 -19.89 24.17
N MET A 207 -15.30 -19.44 24.84
CA MET A 207 -13.94 -19.70 24.38
C MET A 207 -13.61 -21.19 24.31
N ARG A 208 -13.98 -21.98 25.32
CA ARG A 208 -13.78 -23.44 25.30
C ARG A 208 -14.53 -24.10 24.15
N LEU A 209 -15.73 -23.63 23.83
CA LEU A 209 -16.47 -24.10 22.64
C LEU A 209 -15.69 -23.82 21.35
N VAL A 210 -15.21 -22.59 21.16
CA VAL A 210 -14.43 -22.21 19.97
C VAL A 210 -13.16 -23.06 19.86
N GLU A 211 -12.43 -23.27 20.95
CA GLU A 211 -11.20 -24.09 20.97
C GLU A 211 -11.49 -25.55 20.62
N LYS A 212 -12.58 -26.12 21.13
CA LYS A 212 -13.04 -27.46 20.77
C LYS A 212 -13.35 -27.56 19.27
N VAL A 213 -14.11 -26.61 18.72
CA VAL A 213 -14.49 -26.58 17.30
C VAL A 213 -13.26 -26.46 16.39
N VAL A 214 -12.34 -25.54 16.70
CA VAL A 214 -11.12 -25.35 15.89
C VAL A 214 -10.24 -26.61 15.91
N THR A 215 -10.16 -27.29 17.04
CA THR A 215 -9.37 -28.53 17.18
C THR A 215 -10.02 -29.73 16.49
N SER A 216 -11.35 -29.76 16.36
CA SER A 216 -12.05 -30.83 15.63
C SER A 216 -12.00 -30.68 14.11
N LEU A 217 -11.73 -29.47 13.60
CA LEU A 217 -11.65 -29.21 12.17
C LEU A 217 -10.28 -29.66 11.60
N PRO A 218 -10.21 -29.95 10.28
CA PRO A 218 -8.94 -30.21 9.63
C PRO A 218 -7.94 -29.05 9.77
N PRO A 219 -6.63 -29.31 9.69
CA PRO A 219 -5.63 -28.25 9.66
C PRO A 219 -5.93 -27.19 8.59
N LEU A 220 -5.66 -25.93 8.91
CA LEU A 220 -5.86 -24.77 8.01
C LEU A 220 -7.32 -24.50 7.61
N ALA A 221 -8.29 -24.96 8.41
CA ALA A 221 -9.70 -24.59 8.26
C ALA A 221 -9.86 -23.07 8.08
N SER A 222 -10.71 -22.68 7.13
CA SER A 222 -10.96 -21.26 6.85
C SER A 222 -11.83 -20.64 7.94
N PRO A 223 -11.75 -19.31 8.15
CA PRO A 223 -12.66 -18.61 9.06
C PRO A 223 -14.14 -18.91 8.79
N ARG A 224 -14.53 -19.03 7.51
CA ARG A 224 -15.90 -19.38 7.11
C ARG A 224 -16.30 -20.78 7.58
N GLN A 225 -15.41 -21.76 7.45
CA GLN A 225 -15.63 -23.13 7.94
C GLN A 225 -15.75 -23.16 9.47
N ILE A 226 -14.89 -22.40 10.17
CA ILE A 226 -14.93 -22.29 11.64
C ILE A 226 -16.28 -21.70 12.08
N ILE A 227 -16.74 -20.61 11.45
CA ILE A 227 -18.04 -20.00 11.76
C ILE A 227 -19.20 -20.97 11.50
N ALA A 228 -19.17 -21.68 10.37
CA ALA A 228 -20.20 -22.65 10.01
C ALA A 228 -20.27 -23.80 11.03
N GLU A 229 -19.11 -24.27 11.52
CA GLU A 229 -19.06 -25.33 12.52
C GLU A 229 -19.49 -24.83 13.91
N ILE A 230 -19.10 -23.62 14.33
CA ILE A 230 -19.59 -23.02 15.58
C ILE A 230 -21.11 -22.89 15.55
N ARG A 231 -21.70 -22.51 14.41
CA ARG A 231 -23.15 -22.33 14.25
C ARG A 231 -23.95 -23.58 14.58
N ARG A 232 -23.38 -24.77 14.40
CA ARG A 232 -24.02 -26.04 14.78
C ARG A 232 -24.19 -26.22 16.29
N TYR A 233 -23.45 -25.46 17.09
CA TYR A 233 -23.45 -25.54 18.55
C TYR A 233 -24.03 -24.29 19.22
N ASP A 234 -23.72 -23.10 18.70
CA ASP A 234 -24.15 -21.82 19.29
C ASP A 234 -24.23 -20.71 18.21
N ASP A 235 -25.46 -20.30 17.88
CA ASP A 235 -25.72 -19.22 16.92
C ASP A 235 -25.18 -17.86 17.38
N GLY A 236 -25.20 -17.57 18.69
CA GLY A 236 -24.72 -16.31 19.24
C GLY A 236 -23.21 -16.16 19.07
N VAL A 237 -22.44 -17.22 19.35
CA VAL A 237 -21.00 -17.25 19.13
C VAL A 237 -20.69 -17.20 17.64
N ALA A 238 -21.45 -17.91 16.80
CA ALA A 238 -21.26 -17.88 15.35
C ALA A 238 -21.48 -16.48 14.76
N ASN A 239 -22.51 -15.77 15.21
CA ASN A 239 -22.80 -14.41 14.78
C ASN A 239 -21.71 -13.43 15.25
N LEU A 240 -21.23 -13.54 16.50
CA LEU A 240 -20.08 -12.77 16.97
C LEU A 240 -18.83 -13.05 16.13
N ALA A 241 -18.57 -14.31 15.82
CA ALA A 241 -17.44 -14.74 15.01
C ALA A 241 -17.51 -14.16 13.58
N ALA A 242 -18.69 -14.17 12.96
CA ALA A 242 -18.94 -13.52 11.67
C ALA A 242 -18.70 -12.00 11.75
N GLN A 243 -19.17 -11.33 12.79
CA GLN A 243 -18.91 -9.90 13.00
C GLN A 243 -17.41 -9.60 13.15
N GLN A 244 -16.65 -10.46 13.83
CA GLN A 244 -15.20 -10.28 13.91
C GLN A 244 -14.51 -10.49 12.56
N LEU A 245 -14.97 -11.44 11.74
CA LEU A 245 -14.38 -11.72 10.42
C LEU A 245 -14.46 -10.49 9.49
N VAL A 246 -15.59 -9.79 9.47
CA VAL A 246 -15.79 -8.59 8.66
C VAL A 246 -14.82 -7.46 9.04
N ARG A 247 -14.36 -7.44 10.30
CA ARG A 247 -13.38 -6.45 10.80
C ARG A 247 -11.93 -6.80 10.48
N VAL A 248 -11.67 -8.00 9.93
CA VAL A 248 -10.34 -8.42 9.50
C VAL A 248 -10.03 -7.74 8.16
N LEU A 249 -9.44 -6.55 8.23
CA LEU A 249 -8.92 -5.80 7.09
C LEU A 249 -7.39 -5.82 7.13
N LEU A 250 -6.76 -6.43 6.13
CA LEU A 250 -5.31 -6.35 5.96
C LEU A 250 -4.99 -5.64 4.65
N ARG A 251 -3.90 -4.88 4.65
CA ARG A 251 -3.33 -4.33 3.43
C ARG A 251 -2.20 -5.21 2.94
N LEU A 252 -2.07 -5.39 1.63
CA LEU A 252 -1.12 -6.30 1.02
C LEU A 252 -0.11 -5.56 0.14
N VAL A 253 1.17 -5.83 0.36
CA VAL A 253 2.27 -5.44 -0.54
C VAL A 253 2.97 -6.71 -1.04
N VAL A 254 3.13 -6.84 -2.36
CA VAL A 254 3.88 -7.94 -2.96
C VAL A 254 5.28 -7.46 -3.30
N SER A 255 6.27 -7.90 -2.53
CA SER A 255 7.67 -7.51 -2.70
C SER A 255 8.41 -8.53 -3.57
N GLN A 256 9.57 -8.14 -4.11
CA GLN A 256 10.45 -8.98 -4.92
C GLN A 256 9.79 -9.53 -6.19
N THR A 257 8.90 -8.75 -6.83
CA THR A 257 8.33 -9.14 -8.13
C THR A 257 9.39 -9.13 -9.22
N ARG A 258 9.49 -10.21 -10.00
CA ARG A 258 10.49 -10.37 -11.06
C ARG A 258 9.86 -10.41 -12.44
N LEU A 259 8.72 -11.08 -12.54
CA LEU A 259 8.00 -11.28 -13.79
C LEU A 259 6.80 -10.34 -13.87
N ARG A 260 6.35 -10.02 -15.08
CA ARG A 260 5.10 -9.26 -15.28
C ARG A 260 3.89 -9.97 -14.67
N SER A 261 3.88 -11.31 -14.67
CA SER A 261 2.85 -12.11 -14.02
C SER A 261 2.79 -11.93 -12.50
N ASP A 262 3.91 -11.59 -11.86
CA ASP A 262 3.98 -11.42 -10.40
C ASP A 262 3.21 -10.18 -9.94
N ILE A 263 3.06 -9.18 -10.82
CA ILE A 263 2.30 -7.95 -10.55
C ILE A 263 0.83 -8.27 -10.30
N GLU A 264 0.29 -9.31 -10.97
CA GLU A 264 -1.10 -9.76 -10.83
C GLU A 264 -1.33 -10.62 -9.58
N LEU A 265 -0.28 -11.02 -8.87
CA LEU A 265 -0.39 -11.88 -7.69
C LEU A 265 -1.20 -11.22 -6.57
N GLY A 266 -0.95 -9.94 -6.31
CA GLY A 266 -1.62 -9.21 -5.22
C GLY A 266 -3.14 -9.12 -5.43
N PRO A 267 -3.62 -8.62 -6.57
CA PRO A 267 -5.04 -8.64 -6.92
C PRO A 267 -5.64 -10.07 -6.89
N ALA A 268 -4.93 -11.07 -7.40
CA ALA A 268 -5.40 -12.46 -7.37
C ALA A 268 -5.54 -13.00 -5.94
N MET A 269 -4.57 -12.71 -5.05
CA MET A 269 -4.65 -13.08 -3.64
C MET A 269 -5.84 -12.41 -2.94
N ALA A 270 -6.19 -11.17 -3.30
CA ALA A 270 -7.35 -10.50 -2.73
C ALA A 270 -8.65 -11.22 -3.07
N ILE A 271 -8.83 -11.61 -4.34
CA ILE A 271 -10.00 -12.38 -4.80
C ILE A 271 -10.08 -13.72 -4.07
N VAL A 272 -8.97 -14.46 -3.97
CA VAL A 272 -8.94 -15.78 -3.33
C VAL A 272 -9.18 -15.66 -1.81
N ALA A 273 -8.58 -14.68 -1.14
CA ALA A 273 -8.79 -14.48 0.29
C ALA A 273 -10.25 -14.12 0.61
N GLU A 274 -10.86 -13.24 -0.17
CA GLU A 274 -12.25 -12.86 0.02
C GLU A 274 -13.18 -14.06 -0.21
N ARG A 275 -13.00 -14.79 -1.32
CA ARG A 275 -13.87 -15.92 -1.67
C ARG A 275 -13.76 -17.09 -0.68
N TYR A 276 -12.55 -17.52 -0.33
CA TYR A 276 -12.36 -18.77 0.43
C TYR A 276 -12.07 -18.57 1.91
N LEU A 277 -11.43 -17.46 2.30
CA LEU A 277 -11.18 -17.15 3.71
C LEU A 277 -12.25 -16.22 4.29
N GLY A 278 -12.93 -15.42 3.46
CA GLY A 278 -13.84 -14.37 3.92
C GLY A 278 -13.12 -13.16 4.50
N VAL A 279 -11.83 -13.01 4.20
CA VAL A 279 -10.97 -11.92 4.70
C VAL A 279 -10.75 -10.90 3.60
N THR A 280 -10.82 -9.61 3.93
CA THR A 280 -10.56 -8.54 2.97
C THR A 280 -9.06 -8.24 2.92
N LEU A 281 -8.46 -8.39 1.74
CA LEU A 281 -7.07 -7.98 1.47
C LEU A 281 -7.05 -6.77 0.53
N ASP A 282 -6.62 -5.62 1.04
CA ASP A 282 -6.50 -4.39 0.28
C ASP A 282 -5.12 -4.28 -0.38
N TYR A 283 -5.03 -4.50 -1.70
CA TYR A 283 -3.75 -4.51 -2.42
C TYR A 283 -3.15 -3.11 -2.63
N LEU A 284 -2.10 -2.78 -1.88
CA LEU A 284 -1.44 -1.47 -1.95
C LEU A 284 -0.47 -1.34 -3.11
N GLY A 285 0.08 -2.44 -3.62
CA GLY A 285 1.04 -2.41 -4.73
C GLY A 285 2.10 -3.49 -4.63
N HIS A 286 3.06 -3.44 -5.54
CA HIS A 286 4.20 -4.32 -5.58
C HIS A 286 5.51 -3.54 -5.51
N ILE A 287 6.59 -4.23 -5.15
CA ILE A 287 7.96 -3.73 -5.20
C ILE A 287 8.75 -4.72 -6.06
N GLU A 288 9.28 -4.25 -7.18
CA GLU A 288 10.12 -5.04 -8.08
C GLU A 288 11.41 -5.49 -7.39
N HIS A 289 11.92 -6.64 -7.80
CA HIS A 289 13.28 -7.07 -7.48
C HIS A 289 14.28 -6.17 -8.24
N ASP A 290 15.21 -5.58 -7.50
CA ASP A 290 16.17 -4.62 -8.02
C ASP A 290 17.49 -4.78 -7.26
N ASP A 291 18.60 -4.93 -7.99
CA ASP A 291 19.94 -5.05 -7.41
C ASP A 291 20.35 -3.79 -6.63
N ALA A 292 19.73 -2.63 -6.94
CA ALA A 292 19.91 -1.41 -6.15
C ALA A 292 19.61 -1.64 -4.66
N VAL A 293 18.57 -2.42 -4.34
CA VAL A 293 18.21 -2.75 -2.95
C VAL A 293 19.36 -3.48 -2.24
N TRP A 294 19.97 -4.44 -2.92
CA TRP A 294 21.11 -5.18 -2.36
C TRP A 294 22.33 -4.28 -2.16
N LEU A 295 22.60 -3.38 -3.11
CA LEU A 295 23.68 -2.41 -3.01
C LEU A 295 23.48 -1.45 -1.82
N THR A 296 22.26 -0.98 -1.57
CA THR A 296 22.02 -0.03 -0.47
C THR A 296 22.20 -0.69 0.90
N VAL A 297 21.85 -1.97 1.04
CA VAL A 297 22.12 -2.76 2.26
C VAL A 297 23.62 -2.85 2.52
N ARG A 298 24.44 -3.09 1.48
CA ARG A 298 25.91 -3.11 1.62
C ARG A 298 26.49 -1.76 2.01
N ARG A 299 25.91 -0.68 1.48
CA ARG A 299 26.32 0.70 1.77
C ARG A 299 25.75 1.25 3.07
N ARG A 300 24.87 0.50 3.74
CA ARG A 300 24.19 0.92 4.97
C ARG A 300 23.41 2.23 4.78
N GLN A 301 22.67 2.33 3.68
CA GLN A 301 21.82 3.48 3.40
C GLN A 301 20.41 3.05 2.99
N PRO A 302 19.38 3.84 3.35
CA PRO A 302 18.03 3.59 2.85
C PRO A 302 17.97 3.71 1.32
N LEU A 303 17.13 2.88 0.70
CA LEU A 303 16.93 2.84 -0.76
C LEU A 303 16.53 4.20 -1.34
N LEU A 304 15.58 4.89 -0.68
CA LEU A 304 15.10 6.21 -1.13
C LEU A 304 16.15 7.32 -1.00
N ILE A 305 17.25 7.08 -0.27
CA ILE A 305 18.36 8.04 -0.15
C ILE A 305 19.47 7.70 -1.14
N ASP A 306 19.94 6.45 -1.15
CA ASP A 306 21.08 6.03 -1.99
C ASP A 306 20.69 5.90 -3.48
N SER A 307 19.50 5.37 -3.76
CA SER A 307 19.07 5.00 -5.12
C SER A 307 17.60 5.42 -5.40
N PRO A 308 17.25 6.72 -5.30
CA PRO A 308 15.86 7.22 -5.39
C PRO A 308 15.21 6.99 -6.75
N THR A 309 15.98 6.93 -7.82
CA THR A 309 15.45 6.77 -9.18
C THR A 309 15.24 5.32 -9.60
N SER A 310 15.62 4.37 -8.75
CA SER A 310 15.52 2.92 -8.99
C SER A 310 14.07 2.45 -9.13
N LYS A 311 13.86 1.26 -9.69
CA LYS A 311 12.50 0.74 -9.92
C LYS A 311 11.79 0.48 -8.59
N SER A 312 12.49 -0.18 -7.67
CA SER A 312 11.97 -0.43 -6.32
C SER A 312 11.70 0.85 -5.55
N ALA A 313 12.51 1.90 -5.70
CA ALA A 313 12.26 3.20 -5.06
C ALA A 313 10.94 3.81 -5.53
N ARG A 314 10.72 3.90 -6.85
CA ARG A 314 9.46 4.42 -7.43
C ARG A 314 8.24 3.59 -7.02
N ASN A 315 8.39 2.27 -6.98
CA ASN A 315 7.35 1.37 -6.52
C ASN A 315 7.00 1.63 -5.04
N LEU A 316 8.01 1.79 -4.19
CA LEU A 316 7.86 2.03 -2.77
C LEU A 316 7.21 3.39 -2.50
N GLU A 317 7.61 4.45 -3.21
CA GLU A 317 6.95 5.76 -3.14
C GLU A 317 5.46 5.67 -3.47
N ARG A 318 5.09 4.91 -4.51
CA ARG A 318 3.67 4.69 -4.85
C ARG A 318 2.92 3.98 -3.72
N VAL A 319 3.51 2.95 -3.12
CA VAL A 319 2.93 2.27 -1.95
C VAL A 319 2.79 3.24 -0.78
N ALA A 320 3.80 4.09 -0.53
CA ALA A 320 3.81 5.08 0.54
C ALA A 320 2.70 6.13 0.38
N ARG A 321 2.50 6.63 -0.85
CA ARG A 321 1.42 7.59 -1.18
C ARG A 321 0.04 7.01 -0.90
N ARG A 322 -0.21 5.76 -1.28
CA ARG A 322 -1.47 5.05 -0.97
C ARG A 322 -1.70 4.90 0.52
N ILE A 323 -0.66 4.60 1.28
CA ILE A 323 -0.75 4.50 2.74
C ILE A 323 -1.09 5.86 3.37
N LEU A 324 -0.44 6.95 2.94
CA LEU A 324 -0.78 8.29 3.41
C LEU A 324 -2.22 8.65 3.11
N ALA A 325 -2.67 8.34 1.91
CA ALA A 325 -4.04 8.64 1.50
C ALA A 325 -5.07 7.86 2.34
N LEU A 326 -4.80 6.59 2.67
CA LEU A 326 -5.62 5.80 3.59
C LEU A 326 -5.67 6.40 4.99
N LEU A 327 -4.56 6.91 5.49
CA LEU A 327 -4.48 7.53 6.82
C LEU A 327 -5.24 8.86 6.86
N ALA A 328 -5.27 9.60 5.74
CA ALA A 328 -6.07 10.81 5.60
C ALA A 328 -7.58 10.50 5.60
N THR A 329 -8.03 9.49 4.83
CA THR A 329 -9.46 9.13 4.74
C THR A 329 -10.00 8.49 6.02
N THR A 330 -9.20 7.69 6.72
CA THR A 330 -9.55 7.09 8.02
C THR A 330 -9.72 8.16 9.12
N SER A 331 -9.17 9.36 8.93
CA SER A 331 -9.39 10.51 9.84
C SER A 331 -10.76 11.18 9.63
N ALA A 332 -11.38 10.98 8.46
CA ALA A 332 -12.63 11.64 8.06
C ALA A 332 -13.87 10.74 8.20
N ARG A 333 -13.71 9.42 8.10
CA ARG A 333 -14.81 8.45 8.27
C ARG A 333 -14.67 7.74 9.62
N GLY A 334 -15.65 7.91 10.50
CA GLY A 334 -15.75 7.14 11.75
C GLY A 334 -15.69 5.63 11.46
N SER A 335 -15.27 4.86 12.47
CA SER A 335 -14.92 3.43 12.43
C SER A 335 -15.98 2.44 11.91
N ASP A 336 -17.17 2.91 11.52
CA ASP A 336 -18.36 2.08 11.43
C ASP A 336 -18.78 1.72 9.99
N GLU A 337 -18.31 2.43 8.95
CA GLU A 337 -18.79 2.21 7.56
C GLU A 337 -18.16 1.02 6.83
N HIS A 338 -16.95 0.59 7.22
CA HIS A 338 -16.31 -0.59 6.58
C HIS A 338 -17.01 -1.91 6.97
N ALA A 339 -17.76 -1.92 8.07
CA ALA A 339 -18.49 -3.10 8.53
C ALA A 339 -19.71 -3.44 7.65
N THR A 340 -20.23 -2.47 6.90
CA THR A 340 -21.48 -2.62 6.13
C THR A 340 -21.32 -3.20 4.72
N ALA A 341 -20.13 -3.10 4.10
CA ALA A 341 -19.95 -3.54 2.70
C ALA A 341 -19.59 -5.03 2.56
N ALA A 342 -18.85 -5.59 3.52
CA ALA A 342 -18.46 -7.01 3.54
C ALA A 342 -19.47 -7.86 4.32
N ALA A 343 -20.76 -7.51 4.27
CA ALA A 343 -21.82 -8.40 4.71
C ALA A 343 -21.71 -9.69 3.90
N LEU A 344 -21.15 -10.73 4.53
CA LEU A 344 -21.25 -12.12 4.10
C LEU A 344 -22.69 -12.33 3.66
N ARG A 345 -22.98 -12.35 2.36
CA ARG A 345 -24.29 -12.78 1.86
C ARG A 345 -24.42 -14.24 2.27
N PRO A 346 -25.26 -14.58 3.26
CA PRO A 346 -25.52 -15.97 3.56
C PRO A 346 -26.42 -16.48 2.43
N ASP A 347 -26.11 -17.65 1.89
CA ASP A 347 -27.03 -18.50 1.10
C ASP A 347 -27.56 -18.02 -0.26
N GLN A 348 -27.06 -16.95 -0.88
CA GLN A 348 -27.37 -16.72 -2.30
C GLN A 348 -26.51 -17.63 -3.19
N PRO A 349 -27.10 -18.39 -4.13
CA PRO A 349 -26.34 -19.20 -5.08
C PRO A 349 -25.41 -18.30 -5.89
N VAL A 350 -24.13 -18.67 -5.96
CA VAL A 350 -23.11 -17.95 -6.72
C VAL A 350 -23.52 -17.92 -8.19
N THR A 351 -23.72 -16.72 -8.73
CA THR A 351 -24.15 -16.54 -10.11
C THR A 351 -22.97 -16.70 -11.08
N LEU A 352 -23.24 -16.89 -12.38
CA LEU A 352 -22.21 -16.93 -13.42
C LEU A 352 -21.47 -15.58 -13.52
N PHE A 353 -22.13 -14.47 -13.18
CA PHE A 353 -21.50 -13.15 -13.08
C PHE A 353 -20.55 -13.07 -11.88
N ASP A 354 -20.94 -13.64 -10.74
CA ASP A 354 -20.08 -13.72 -9.54
C ASP A 354 -18.86 -14.63 -9.79
N ALA A 355 -19.04 -15.71 -10.57
CA ALA A 355 -17.94 -16.60 -10.96
C ALA A 355 -16.84 -15.82 -11.71
N LEU A 356 -17.24 -14.93 -12.63
CA LEU A 356 -16.33 -14.06 -13.38
C LEU A 356 -15.91 -12.78 -12.63
N ASN A 357 -16.53 -12.47 -11.49
CA ASN A 357 -16.36 -11.23 -10.73
C ASN A 357 -16.66 -9.96 -11.55
N ILE A 358 -17.84 -9.93 -12.19
CA ILE A 358 -18.29 -8.84 -13.07
C ILE A 358 -19.74 -8.44 -12.77
N PRO A 359 -20.18 -7.22 -13.10
CA PRO A 359 -21.58 -6.84 -12.98
C PRO A 359 -22.45 -7.53 -14.04
N ARG A 360 -23.76 -7.60 -13.78
CA ARG A 360 -24.75 -8.06 -14.78
C ARG A 360 -24.76 -7.20 -16.05
N THR A 361 -24.39 -5.93 -15.91
CA THR A 361 -24.28 -4.94 -16.99
C THR A 361 -23.01 -5.05 -17.81
N ALA A 362 -22.13 -6.03 -17.52
CA ALA A 362 -20.86 -6.17 -18.23
C ALA A 362 -21.07 -6.41 -19.74
N SER A 363 -20.27 -5.72 -20.53
CA SER A 363 -20.15 -5.91 -21.98
C SER A 363 -19.43 -7.22 -22.31
N ASP A 364 -19.63 -7.73 -23.53
CA ASP A 364 -18.98 -8.96 -23.99
C ASP A 364 -17.44 -8.89 -23.94
N GLU A 365 -16.87 -7.70 -24.13
CA GLU A 365 -15.43 -7.51 -24.01
C GLU A 365 -14.97 -7.61 -22.55
N GLU A 366 -15.72 -7.02 -21.61
CA GLU A 366 -15.47 -7.17 -20.18
C GLU A 366 -15.60 -8.63 -19.73
N ILE A 367 -16.60 -9.36 -20.23
CA ILE A 367 -16.79 -10.79 -19.95
C ILE A 367 -15.56 -11.58 -20.43
N ARG A 368 -15.09 -11.39 -21.67
CA ARG A 368 -13.89 -12.07 -22.20
C ARG A 368 -12.64 -11.76 -21.38
N ARG A 369 -12.43 -10.49 -21.03
CA ARG A 369 -11.27 -10.06 -20.22
C ARG A 369 -11.33 -10.66 -18.81
N ALA A 370 -12.52 -10.69 -18.19
CA ALA A 370 -12.73 -11.27 -16.88
C ALA A 370 -12.50 -12.78 -16.89
N TYR A 371 -13.05 -13.50 -17.88
CA TYR A 371 -12.80 -14.93 -18.05
C TYR A 371 -11.30 -15.25 -18.19
N LYS A 372 -10.58 -14.52 -19.05
CA LYS A 372 -9.12 -14.71 -19.19
C LYS A 372 -8.39 -14.51 -17.86
N ARG A 373 -8.76 -13.49 -17.09
CA ARG A 373 -8.16 -13.19 -15.77
C ARG A 373 -8.47 -14.29 -14.76
N GLN A 374 -9.73 -14.68 -14.62
CA GLN A 374 -10.13 -15.73 -13.68
C GLN A 374 -9.48 -17.06 -14.06
N ARG A 375 -9.43 -17.43 -15.35
CA ARG A 375 -8.77 -18.66 -15.80
C ARG A 375 -7.28 -18.69 -15.44
N GLU A 376 -6.60 -17.54 -15.47
CA GLU A 376 -5.21 -17.43 -15.04
C GLU A 376 -5.06 -17.59 -13.52
N ILE A 377 -5.97 -17.01 -12.72
CA ILE A 377 -6.00 -17.20 -11.26
C ILE A 377 -6.23 -18.67 -10.91
N TYR A 378 -7.20 -19.30 -11.58
CA TYR A 378 -7.67 -20.67 -11.33
C TYR A 378 -6.94 -21.72 -12.19
N ARG A 379 -5.76 -21.42 -12.72
CA ARG A 379 -4.93 -22.45 -13.37
C ARG A 379 -4.29 -23.39 -12.36
N GLU A 380 -4.00 -24.61 -12.78
CA GLU A 380 -3.26 -25.55 -11.95
C GLU A 380 -1.86 -25.00 -11.61
N GLY A 381 -1.46 -25.13 -10.34
CA GLY A 381 -0.19 -24.60 -9.84
C GLY A 381 -0.14 -23.08 -9.64
N SER A 382 -1.27 -22.37 -9.79
CA SER A 382 -1.34 -20.93 -9.55
C SER A 382 -1.00 -20.57 -8.10
N LEU A 383 -0.02 -19.66 -7.91
CA LEU A 383 0.43 -19.17 -6.61
C LEU A 383 -0.69 -18.70 -5.66
N PRO A 384 -1.67 -17.86 -6.07
CA PRO A 384 -2.71 -17.37 -5.17
C PRO A 384 -3.57 -18.49 -4.55
N LEU A 385 -3.63 -19.69 -5.14
CA LEU A 385 -4.47 -20.80 -4.65
C LEU A 385 -3.83 -21.66 -3.55
N VAL A 386 -2.52 -21.52 -3.35
CA VAL A 386 -1.73 -22.38 -2.46
C VAL A 386 -2.33 -22.40 -1.06
N SER A 387 -2.51 -23.60 -0.50
CA SER A 387 -3.05 -23.87 0.85
C SER A 387 -4.49 -23.42 1.14
N VAL A 388 -5.21 -22.95 0.11
CA VAL A 388 -6.58 -22.44 0.25
C VAL A 388 -7.58 -23.27 -0.56
N VAL A 389 -7.19 -23.70 -1.77
CA VAL A 389 -8.08 -24.41 -2.68
C VAL A 389 -7.56 -25.84 -2.92
N SER A 390 -8.42 -26.84 -2.73
CA SER A 390 -8.11 -28.24 -3.05
C SER A 390 -8.23 -28.50 -4.55
N GLN A 391 -7.62 -29.57 -5.06
CA GLN A 391 -7.75 -29.95 -6.48
C GLN A 391 -9.21 -30.21 -6.90
N THR A 392 -10.03 -30.76 -6.00
CA THR A 392 -11.45 -30.99 -6.27
C THR A 392 -12.23 -29.69 -6.44
N VAL A 393 -12.00 -28.73 -5.54
CA VAL A 393 -12.62 -27.39 -5.63
C VAL A 393 -12.11 -26.64 -6.85
N LEU A 394 -10.82 -26.76 -7.18
CA LEU A 394 -10.23 -26.13 -8.36
C LEU A 394 -10.93 -26.58 -9.64
N ARG A 395 -11.16 -27.88 -9.83
CA ARG A 395 -11.87 -28.42 -11.00
C ARG A 395 -13.31 -27.90 -11.08
N GLN A 396 -14.00 -27.81 -9.94
CA GLN A 396 -15.35 -27.26 -9.89
C GLN A 396 -15.37 -25.78 -10.31
N GLU A 397 -14.40 -25.00 -9.85
CA GLU A 397 -14.30 -23.58 -10.23
C GLU A 397 -13.94 -23.42 -11.71
N GLN A 398 -13.03 -24.24 -12.25
CA GLN A 398 -12.72 -24.23 -13.67
C GLN A 398 -13.95 -24.54 -14.53
N ALA A 399 -14.73 -25.57 -14.18
CA ALA A 399 -15.97 -25.90 -14.88
C ALA A 399 -16.99 -24.75 -14.82
N ARG A 400 -17.13 -24.10 -13.66
CA ARG A 400 -18.00 -22.90 -13.51
C ARG A 400 -17.55 -21.73 -14.37
N LEU A 401 -16.23 -21.51 -14.49
CA LEU A 401 -15.70 -20.44 -15.34
C LEU A 401 -15.96 -20.71 -16.83
N GLU A 402 -15.86 -21.97 -17.25
CA GLU A 402 -16.21 -22.40 -18.61
C GLU A 402 -17.72 -22.23 -18.88
N GLU A 403 -18.57 -22.69 -17.96
CA GLU A 403 -20.03 -22.50 -18.06
C GLU A 403 -20.41 -21.02 -18.12
N ALA A 404 -19.77 -20.17 -17.30
CA ALA A 404 -19.99 -18.74 -17.29
C ALA A 404 -19.58 -18.09 -18.62
N HIS A 405 -18.43 -18.47 -19.16
CA HIS A 405 -17.97 -17.97 -20.46
C HIS A 405 -18.93 -18.34 -21.59
N ASP A 406 -19.34 -19.61 -21.66
CA ASP A 406 -20.17 -20.13 -22.75
C ASP A 406 -21.62 -19.65 -22.67
N THR A 407 -22.13 -19.42 -21.47
CA THR A 407 -23.50 -18.95 -21.25
C THR A 407 -23.60 -17.44 -21.41
N LEU A 408 -22.64 -16.66 -20.89
CA LEU A 408 -22.74 -15.21 -20.85
C LEU A 408 -22.34 -14.53 -22.17
N LEU A 409 -21.57 -15.18 -23.04
CA LEU A 409 -21.23 -14.67 -24.37
C LEU A 409 -22.22 -15.09 -25.46
N ASP A 410 -23.06 -16.08 -25.21
CA ASP A 410 -24.14 -16.48 -26.11
C ASP A 410 -25.41 -15.65 -25.78
N PRO A 411 -25.92 -14.81 -26.70
CA PRO A 411 -27.07 -13.95 -26.42
C PRO A 411 -28.34 -14.72 -26.02
N VAL A 412 -28.55 -15.91 -26.58
CA VAL A 412 -29.73 -16.73 -26.33
C VAL A 412 -29.62 -17.37 -24.95
N LYS A 413 -28.47 -17.99 -24.65
CA LYS A 413 -28.22 -18.60 -23.34
C LYS A 413 -28.17 -17.56 -22.23
N ARG A 414 -27.54 -16.40 -22.45
CA ARG A 414 -27.50 -15.29 -21.49
C ARG A 414 -28.91 -14.81 -21.16
N ARG A 415 -29.78 -14.64 -22.15
CA ARG A 415 -31.18 -14.22 -21.92
C ARG A 415 -31.96 -15.25 -21.11
N ALA A 416 -31.83 -16.54 -21.46
CA ALA A 416 -32.48 -17.62 -20.72
C ALA A 416 -31.98 -17.69 -19.26
N TYR A 417 -30.67 -17.57 -19.06
CA TYR A 417 -30.04 -17.53 -17.73
C TYR A 417 -30.51 -16.34 -16.89
N LEU A 418 -30.60 -15.14 -17.48
CA LEU A 418 -31.08 -13.96 -16.79
C LEU A 418 -32.52 -14.13 -16.32
N LEU A 419 -33.40 -14.64 -17.20
CA LEU A 419 -34.81 -14.90 -16.88
C LEU A 419 -35.00 -15.97 -15.79
N SER A 420 -34.15 -17.00 -15.75
CA SER A 420 -34.25 -18.06 -14.74
C SER A 420 -33.64 -17.70 -13.39
N THR A 421 -32.60 -16.84 -13.39
CA THR A 421 -31.79 -16.56 -12.20
C THR A 421 -32.19 -15.25 -11.50
N PHE A 422 -32.74 -14.28 -12.23
CA PHE A 422 -33.11 -12.97 -11.70
C PHE A 422 -34.57 -12.64 -12.02
N PRO A 423 -35.49 -12.70 -11.04
CA PRO A 423 -36.87 -12.25 -11.23
C PRO A 423 -36.94 -10.73 -11.49
N ASP A 424 -38.01 -10.25 -12.15
CA ASP A 424 -38.14 -8.91 -12.75
C ASP A 424 -37.94 -7.71 -11.77
N ASP A 425 -38.00 -7.93 -10.45
CA ASP A 425 -37.77 -6.91 -9.41
C ASP A 425 -36.39 -7.02 -8.71
N ALA A 426 -35.51 -7.91 -9.17
CA ALA A 426 -34.20 -8.10 -8.54
C ALA A 426 -33.30 -6.87 -8.79
N PRO A 427 -32.78 -6.20 -7.74
CA PRO A 427 -31.92 -5.04 -7.93
C PRO A 427 -30.76 -5.41 -8.85
N VAL A 428 -30.52 -4.58 -9.87
CA VAL A 428 -29.36 -4.72 -10.75
C VAL A 428 -28.14 -4.62 -9.86
N SER A 429 -27.44 -5.74 -9.68
CA SER A 429 -26.21 -5.77 -8.89
C SER A 429 -25.20 -4.85 -9.58
N VAL A 430 -25.08 -3.64 -9.06
CA VAL A 430 -23.94 -2.76 -9.34
C VAL A 430 -22.74 -3.56 -8.85
N ALA A 431 -21.80 -3.88 -9.74
CA ALA A 431 -20.58 -4.55 -9.32
C ALA A 431 -19.96 -3.76 -8.17
N PRO A 432 -19.22 -4.40 -7.25
CA PRO A 432 -18.21 -3.64 -6.54
C PRO A 432 -17.41 -2.91 -7.61
N LEU A 433 -17.44 -1.56 -7.56
CA LEU A 433 -16.68 -0.70 -8.48
C LEU A 433 -15.32 -1.35 -8.68
N LYS A 434 -14.85 -1.44 -9.94
CA LYS A 434 -13.52 -1.94 -10.36
C LYS A 434 -12.61 -1.98 -9.14
N SER A 435 -12.14 -3.16 -8.71
CA SER A 435 -11.34 -3.40 -7.50
C SER A 435 -10.06 -2.54 -7.45
N GLN A 436 -10.21 -1.22 -7.38
CA GLN A 436 -9.24 -0.27 -6.93
C GLN A 436 -9.17 -0.56 -5.45
N SER A 437 -7.98 -0.90 -4.98
CA SER A 437 -7.73 -0.96 -3.56
C SER A 437 -8.25 0.31 -2.90
N ALA A 438 -8.75 0.21 -1.67
CA ALA A 438 -9.11 1.39 -0.88
C ALA A 438 -7.92 2.37 -0.85
N GLY A 439 -6.69 1.85 -0.85
CA GLY A 439 -5.47 2.62 -1.05
C GLY A 439 -5.37 3.38 -2.37
N ALA A 440 -5.66 2.73 -3.50
CA ALA A 440 -5.64 3.40 -4.82
C ALA A 440 -6.77 4.43 -4.95
N ALA A 441 -7.97 4.13 -4.44
CA ALA A 441 -9.09 5.06 -4.44
C ALA A 441 -8.81 6.29 -3.55
N ALA A 442 -8.23 6.08 -2.36
CA ALA A 442 -7.82 7.17 -1.48
C ALA A 442 -6.69 8.00 -2.11
N GLU A 443 -5.69 7.36 -2.73
CA GLU A 443 -4.61 8.07 -3.46
C GLU A 443 -5.20 8.95 -4.55
N LEU A 444 -6.17 8.43 -5.30
CA LEU A 444 -6.89 9.17 -6.33
C LEU A 444 -7.62 10.38 -5.75
N GLU A 445 -8.37 10.19 -4.67
CA GLU A 445 -9.11 11.26 -3.97
C GLU A 445 -8.16 12.34 -3.43
N MET A 446 -7.03 11.93 -2.83
CA MET A 446 -6.02 12.83 -2.31
C MET A 446 -5.35 13.63 -3.44
N LEU A 447 -4.98 12.97 -4.55
CA LEU A 447 -4.43 13.64 -5.73
C LEU A 447 -5.45 14.60 -6.36
N GLN A 448 -6.73 14.24 -6.40
CA GLN A 448 -7.79 15.12 -6.87
C GLN A 448 -7.95 16.35 -5.96
N ALA A 449 -7.88 16.17 -4.64
CA ALA A 449 -7.94 17.27 -3.68
C ALA A 449 -6.70 18.18 -3.74
N GLU A 450 -5.50 17.62 -3.90
CA GLU A 450 -4.27 18.40 -4.13
C GLU A 450 -4.34 19.17 -5.44
N LEU A 451 -4.74 18.49 -6.53
CA LEU A 451 -4.85 19.10 -7.84
C LEU A 451 -5.91 20.21 -7.87
N ALA A 452 -7.04 20.02 -7.20
CA ALA A 452 -8.07 21.06 -7.07
C ALA A 452 -7.57 22.30 -6.32
N ARG A 453 -6.55 22.18 -5.46
CA ARG A 453 -5.89 23.31 -4.79
C ARG A 453 -4.80 23.95 -5.67
N GLU A 454 -4.12 23.17 -6.51
CA GLU A 454 -3.04 23.63 -7.40
C GLU A 454 -3.53 24.27 -8.71
N ILE A 455 -4.72 23.89 -9.21
CA ILE A 455 -5.30 24.44 -10.44
C ILE A 455 -6.14 25.67 -10.11
N ASN A 456 -5.62 26.83 -10.50
CA ASN A 456 -6.30 28.12 -10.49
C ASN A 456 -6.28 28.76 -11.89
N ALA A 457 -6.89 29.95 -12.03
CA ALA A 457 -6.97 30.66 -13.30
C ALA A 457 -5.61 31.09 -13.89
N GLU A 458 -4.54 31.03 -13.10
CA GLU A 458 -3.18 31.44 -13.49
C GLU A 458 -2.22 30.25 -13.70
N THR A 459 -2.68 29.02 -13.45
CA THR A 459 -1.85 27.81 -13.54
C THR A 459 -1.25 27.64 -14.94
N GLN A 460 0.05 27.34 -14.98
CA GLN A 460 0.77 27.02 -16.20
C GLN A 460 0.80 25.51 -16.42
N PHE A 461 0.16 25.05 -17.49
CA PHE A 461 0.11 23.63 -17.80
C PHE A 461 1.36 23.16 -18.56
N THR A 462 2.13 22.30 -17.91
CA THR A 462 3.28 21.55 -18.46
C THR A 462 2.88 20.12 -18.81
N GLY A 463 3.71 19.42 -19.59
CA GLY A 463 3.51 18.00 -19.88
C GLY A 463 3.46 17.15 -18.60
N ALA A 464 4.35 17.43 -17.66
CA ALA A 464 4.36 16.77 -16.34
C ALA A 464 3.09 17.03 -15.53
N LEU A 465 2.53 18.24 -15.57
CA LEU A 465 1.27 18.55 -14.89
C LEU A 465 0.09 17.85 -15.58
N LEU A 466 0.03 17.83 -16.91
CA LEU A 466 -1.01 17.09 -17.63
C LEU A 466 -0.97 15.59 -17.33
N ARG A 467 0.24 15.04 -17.22
CA ARG A 467 0.46 13.68 -16.76
C ARG A 467 -0.04 13.47 -15.33
N LYS A 468 0.30 14.37 -14.40
CA LYS A 468 -0.18 14.33 -13.00
C LYS A 468 -1.71 14.39 -12.94
N VAL A 469 -2.35 15.26 -13.73
CA VAL A 469 -3.81 15.36 -13.84
C VAL A 469 -4.41 14.05 -14.34
N ARG A 470 -3.86 13.49 -15.42
CA ARG A 470 -4.33 12.22 -15.99
C ARG A 470 -4.23 11.08 -14.98
N GLU A 471 -3.07 10.96 -14.32
CA GLU A 471 -2.83 9.93 -13.31
C GLU A 471 -3.75 10.11 -12.08
N SER A 472 -4.03 11.37 -11.67
CA SER A 472 -4.99 11.69 -10.59
C SER A 472 -6.46 11.38 -10.92
N GLN A 473 -6.78 11.14 -12.19
CA GLN A 473 -8.11 10.71 -12.63
C GLN A 473 -8.16 9.20 -12.93
N GLY A 474 -7.03 8.50 -12.78
CA GLY A 474 -6.93 7.05 -13.00
C GLY A 474 -7.09 6.66 -14.47
N ILE A 475 -6.76 7.58 -15.37
CA ILE A 475 -6.91 7.43 -16.82
C ILE A 475 -5.59 6.90 -17.41
N GLU A 476 -5.64 5.82 -18.18
CA GLU A 476 -4.46 5.36 -18.92
C GLU A 476 -4.27 6.16 -20.21
N ILE A 477 -3.02 6.29 -20.68
CA ILE A 477 -2.73 6.93 -21.97
C ILE A 477 -3.49 6.24 -23.12
N ALA A 478 -3.68 4.93 -23.03
CA ALA A 478 -4.43 4.16 -24.01
C ALA A 478 -5.91 4.58 -24.09
N ASP A 479 -6.53 4.93 -22.96
CA ASP A 479 -7.93 5.38 -22.91
C ASP A 479 -8.10 6.73 -23.61
N ILE A 480 -7.15 7.65 -23.42
CA ILE A 480 -7.15 8.94 -24.12
C ILE A 480 -6.95 8.70 -25.62
N ALA A 481 -5.99 7.86 -25.99
CA ALA A 481 -5.70 7.55 -27.39
C ALA A 481 -6.94 7.00 -28.12
N GLN A 482 -7.63 6.05 -27.50
CA GLN A 482 -8.82 5.41 -28.08
C GLN A 482 -9.95 6.41 -28.33
N ARG A 483 -10.19 7.34 -27.39
CA ARG A 483 -11.32 8.27 -27.47
C ARG A 483 -11.03 9.52 -28.28
N THR A 484 -9.80 10.02 -28.23
CA THR A 484 -9.38 11.22 -28.97
C THR A 484 -8.84 10.90 -30.36
N LYS A 485 -8.56 9.62 -30.64
CA LYS A 485 -7.89 9.14 -31.87
C LYS A 485 -6.49 9.71 -32.07
N ILE A 486 -5.86 10.21 -31.01
CA ILE A 486 -4.47 10.65 -31.00
C ILE A 486 -3.58 9.43 -30.70
N SER A 487 -2.48 9.26 -31.40
CA SER A 487 -1.57 8.12 -31.16
C SER A 487 -0.98 8.17 -29.74
N THR A 488 -0.77 7.00 -29.13
CA THR A 488 -0.14 6.88 -27.82
C THR A 488 1.26 7.50 -27.79
N ALA A 489 2.01 7.39 -28.88
CA ALA A 489 3.32 8.01 -29.05
C ALA A 489 3.25 9.55 -28.92
N HIS A 490 2.30 10.21 -29.58
CA HIS A 490 2.15 11.66 -29.47
C HIS A 490 1.66 12.10 -28.09
N LEU A 491 0.78 11.33 -27.45
CA LEU A 491 0.34 11.62 -26.07
C LEU A 491 1.51 11.51 -25.07
N MET A 492 2.35 10.48 -25.22
CA MET A 492 3.57 10.34 -24.42
C MET A 492 4.56 11.48 -24.69
N ALA A 493 4.73 11.90 -25.95
CA ALA A 493 5.58 13.03 -26.31
C ALA A 493 5.08 14.35 -25.71
N ILE A 494 3.75 14.55 -25.63
CA ILE A 494 3.14 15.70 -24.97
C ILE A 494 3.44 15.70 -23.47
N GLU A 495 3.26 14.56 -22.79
CA GLU A 495 3.48 14.45 -21.35
C GLU A 495 4.96 14.53 -20.95
N ASN A 496 5.85 14.04 -21.79
CA ASN A 496 7.29 14.09 -21.57
C ASN A 496 7.94 15.38 -22.12
N GLU A 497 7.17 16.24 -22.79
CA GLU A 497 7.65 17.45 -23.48
C GLU A 497 8.78 17.15 -24.49
N SER A 498 8.72 15.99 -25.16
CA SER A 498 9.68 15.54 -26.16
C SER A 498 9.52 16.31 -27.48
N VAL A 499 10.09 17.51 -27.57
CA VAL A 499 9.93 18.43 -28.72
C VAL A 499 10.24 17.77 -30.07
N GLY A 500 11.22 16.87 -30.13
CA GLY A 500 11.62 16.18 -31.37
C GLY A 500 10.60 15.15 -31.88
N ASP A 501 9.76 14.61 -31.00
CA ASP A 501 8.78 13.57 -31.31
C ASP A 501 7.36 14.14 -31.50
N LEU A 502 7.21 15.46 -31.35
CA LEU A 502 5.95 16.16 -31.50
C LEU A 502 5.71 16.56 -32.98
N PRO A 503 4.47 16.46 -33.48
CA PRO A 503 4.12 16.93 -34.82
C PRO A 503 4.17 18.48 -34.90
N ALA A 504 3.85 19.04 -36.06
CA ALA A 504 3.84 20.50 -36.22
C ALA A 504 2.96 21.21 -35.17
N ALA A 505 3.39 22.39 -34.72
CA ALA A 505 2.81 23.14 -33.59
C ALA A 505 1.28 23.30 -33.64
N VAL A 506 0.70 23.44 -34.84
CA VAL A 506 -0.76 23.55 -35.05
C VAL A 506 -1.49 22.27 -34.63
N TYR A 507 -0.92 21.10 -34.94
CA TYR A 507 -1.46 19.81 -34.51
C TYR A 507 -1.29 19.59 -33.02
N VAL A 508 -0.13 19.96 -32.46
CA VAL A 508 0.13 19.87 -31.01
C VAL A 508 -0.89 20.69 -30.23
N GLN A 509 -1.17 21.93 -30.66
CA GLN A 509 -2.19 22.76 -30.04
C GLN A 509 -3.56 22.08 -30.05
N GLY A 510 -3.96 21.48 -31.18
CA GLY A 510 -5.19 20.71 -31.27
C GLY A 510 -5.22 19.49 -30.36
N PHE A 511 -4.11 18.73 -30.28
CA PHE A 511 -3.99 17.56 -29.43
C PHE A 511 -4.08 17.92 -27.95
N VAL A 512 -3.36 18.94 -27.52
CA VAL A 512 -3.38 19.43 -26.14
C VAL A 512 -4.78 19.92 -25.74
N GLN A 513 -5.52 20.57 -26.65
CA GLN A 513 -6.93 20.92 -26.40
C GLN A 513 -7.83 19.69 -26.22
N GLN A 514 -7.65 18.64 -27.02
CA GLN A 514 -8.42 17.41 -26.89
C GLN A 514 -8.08 16.65 -25.60
N VAL A 515 -6.81 16.61 -25.22
CA VAL A 515 -6.36 16.08 -23.93
C VAL A 515 -6.98 16.88 -22.79
N ALA A 516 -6.95 18.21 -22.84
CA ALA A 516 -7.57 19.07 -21.84
C ALA A 516 -9.07 18.82 -21.70
N LYS A 517 -9.82 18.73 -22.81
CA LYS A 517 -11.24 18.38 -22.81
C LYS A 517 -11.49 17.02 -22.19
N PHE A 518 -10.68 16.02 -22.51
CA PHE A 518 -10.78 14.67 -21.94
C PHE A 518 -10.56 14.70 -20.43
N LEU A 519 -9.56 15.44 -19.98
CA LEU A 519 -9.19 15.62 -18.57
C LEU A 519 -10.09 16.62 -17.82
N LYS A 520 -11.14 17.16 -18.47
CA LYS A 520 -12.06 18.17 -17.92
C LYS A 520 -11.35 19.44 -17.42
N LEU A 521 -10.27 19.84 -18.09
CA LEU A 521 -9.56 21.09 -17.88
C LEU A 521 -10.04 22.17 -18.87
N ASP A 522 -9.74 23.44 -18.61
CA ASP A 522 -9.97 24.52 -19.58
C ASP A 522 -9.07 24.32 -20.82
N PRO A 523 -9.64 23.98 -21.99
CA PRO A 523 -8.84 23.70 -23.19
C PRO A 523 -8.08 24.91 -23.71
N VAL A 524 -8.61 26.11 -23.50
CA VAL A 524 -8.01 27.36 -23.99
C VAL A 524 -6.79 27.69 -23.13
N GLN A 525 -6.94 27.65 -21.81
CA GLN A 525 -5.83 27.93 -20.88
C GLN A 525 -4.69 26.92 -21.08
N VAL A 526 -5.00 25.62 -21.08
CA VAL A 526 -4.01 24.55 -21.23
C VAL A 526 -3.23 24.70 -22.53
N ALA A 527 -3.92 24.88 -23.65
CA ALA A 527 -3.27 25.03 -24.95
C ALA A 527 -2.41 26.29 -25.00
N LYS A 528 -2.89 27.42 -24.45
CA LYS A 528 -2.13 28.68 -24.41
C LYS A 528 -0.83 28.54 -23.62
N THR A 529 -0.90 28.00 -22.40
CA THR A 529 0.28 27.89 -21.52
C THR A 529 1.26 26.83 -22.00
N TYR A 530 0.75 25.68 -22.47
CA TYR A 530 1.58 24.59 -22.97
C TYR A 530 2.31 25.01 -24.25
N MET A 531 1.63 25.68 -25.19
CA MET A 531 2.28 26.17 -26.41
C MET A 531 3.29 27.28 -26.14
N ARG A 532 3.07 28.12 -25.12
CA ARG A 532 4.08 29.09 -24.67
C ARG A 532 5.33 28.36 -24.16
N ARG A 533 5.14 27.34 -23.32
CA ARG A 533 6.22 26.51 -22.78
C ARG A 533 7.02 25.80 -23.88
N LEU A 534 6.32 25.23 -24.85
CA LEU A 534 6.96 24.52 -25.97
C LEU A 534 7.85 25.44 -26.80
N ARG A 535 7.46 26.71 -26.98
CA ARG A 535 8.30 27.72 -27.67
C ARG A 535 9.57 28.01 -26.89
N GLU A 536 9.47 28.19 -25.57
CA GLU A 536 10.63 28.43 -24.68
C GLU A 536 11.65 27.28 -24.77
N LEU A 537 11.18 26.02 -24.71
CA LEU A 537 12.02 24.83 -24.82
C LEU A 537 12.68 24.71 -26.20
N SER A 538 11.94 25.06 -27.27
CA SER A 538 12.45 25.04 -28.64
C SER A 538 13.52 26.12 -28.89
N THR A 539 13.37 27.31 -28.26
CA THR A 539 14.38 28.37 -28.33
C THR A 539 15.64 28.03 -27.53
N GLY A 540 15.51 27.40 -26.35
CA GLY A 540 16.66 26.95 -25.55
C GLY A 540 17.48 25.84 -26.19
N ALA A 541 16.84 24.96 -26.97
CA ALA A 541 17.52 23.90 -27.71
C ALA A 541 18.36 24.42 -28.89
N ARG A 542 17.93 25.50 -29.56
CA ARG A 542 18.69 26.14 -30.65
C ARG A 542 19.94 26.88 -30.16
N VAL A 543 19.91 27.43 -28.94
CA VAL A 543 21.07 28.12 -28.36
C VAL A 543 22.18 27.13 -27.94
N LYS A 544 21.82 25.89 -27.55
CA LYS A 544 22.80 24.85 -27.18
C LYS A 544 23.43 24.09 -28.36
N GLN A 545 22.84 24.16 -29.56
CA GLN A 545 23.40 23.53 -30.77
C GLN A 545 24.20 24.50 -31.66
N GLY A 546 24.23 25.79 -31.31
CA GLY A 546 24.95 26.84 -32.04
C GLY A 546 25.99 27.59 -31.20
N GLY A 547 26.51 26.97 -30.13
CA GLY A 547 27.54 27.51 -29.25
C GLY A 547 28.76 26.62 -29.20
#